data_AF-A0A353GNG9-F1
#
_entry.id   AF-A0A353GNG9-F1
#
_cell.length_a   1.000
_cell.length_b   1.000
_cell.length_c   1.000
_cell.angle_alpha   90.00
_cell.angle_beta   90.00
_cell.angle_gamma   90.00
#
_symmetry.space_group_name_H-M   'P 1'
#
loop_
_entity.id
_entity.type
_entity.pdbx_description
1 polymer ?
#
loop_
_entity_poly.entity_id
_entity_poly.type
_entity_poly.pdbx_seq_one_letter_code
_entity_poly.pdbx_strand_id
1 'polypeptide(L)'
;MSCCNSQPFSNQLIKLTTERLKVLRVIGEKIGQIAAENKIEIHAVKIDHIDASVKDLTDHVFTDKIVKQGVIHSQIFYVDPNGFVRETSDNVPFILAVDIPGVIRENPWLEIEDKLLKIETDYTLVPETCNEPGILKHKIVADFLVKVSEWVQLDVVVRPNFFTKIEPMKTIVIRS
;
A
#
# COMPACT_ATOMS: atom_id res chain seq x y z
N MET A 1 57.00 33.69 -18.29
CA MET A 1 55.64 33.75 -18.86
C MET A 1 54.91 32.49 -18.47
N SER A 2 53.97 32.56 -17.54
CA SER A 2 52.80 31.66 -17.47
C SER A 2 51.91 32.18 -16.35
N CYS A 3 50.80 32.83 -16.72
CA CYS A 3 49.83 33.39 -15.80
C CYS A 3 48.98 32.27 -15.21
N CYS A 4 48.96 32.15 -13.88
CA CYS A 4 47.92 31.42 -13.16
C CYS A 4 46.58 32.12 -13.41
N ASN A 5 45.72 31.49 -14.22
CA ASN A 5 44.38 31.98 -14.50
C ASN A 5 43.43 31.42 -13.43
N SER A 6 43.45 31.98 -12.22
CA SER A 6 42.45 31.69 -11.21
C SER A 6 41.19 32.49 -11.53
N GLN A 7 40.21 31.86 -12.18
CA GLN A 7 38.88 32.44 -12.32
C GLN A 7 38.32 32.76 -10.92
N PRO A 8 37.74 33.95 -10.68
CA PRO A 8 37.11 34.24 -9.40
C PRO A 8 35.81 33.44 -9.34
N PHE A 9 35.78 32.38 -8.54
CA PHE A 9 34.52 31.80 -8.11
C PHE A 9 33.76 32.89 -7.36
N SER A 10 32.76 33.48 -8.03
CA SER A 10 31.84 34.42 -7.42
C SER A 10 31.13 33.69 -6.27
N ASN A 11 31.35 34.15 -5.04
CA ASN A 11 30.55 33.73 -3.89
C ASN A 11 29.12 34.25 -4.10
N GLN A 12 28.31 33.48 -4.83
CA GLN A 12 26.88 33.72 -4.95
C GLN A 12 26.22 33.49 -3.60
N LEU A 13 25.55 34.53 -3.09
CA LEU A 13 24.68 34.41 -1.92
C LEU A 13 23.31 33.95 -2.42
N ILE A 14 22.96 32.70 -2.10
CA ILE A 14 21.64 32.14 -2.41
C ILE A 14 20.74 32.41 -1.21
N LYS A 15 19.73 33.28 -1.37
CA LYS A 15 18.67 33.46 -0.38
C LYS A 15 17.52 32.54 -0.76
N LEU A 16 17.29 31.51 0.05
CA LEU A 16 16.19 30.58 -0.13
C LEU A 16 14.95 31.13 0.57
N THR A 17 13.82 31.19 -0.14
CA THR A 17 12.51 31.37 0.49
C THR A 17 11.91 30.00 0.69
N THR A 18 11.65 29.64 1.95
CA THR A 18 11.04 28.36 2.33
C THR A 18 9.60 28.54 2.81
N GLU A 19 8.76 27.57 2.53
CA GLU A 19 7.40 27.44 3.06
C GLU A 19 7.26 26.11 3.80
N ARG A 20 6.54 26.11 4.93
CA ARG A 20 6.35 24.92 5.77
C ARG A 20 5.07 24.21 5.33
N LEU A 21 5.24 23.03 4.74
CA LEU A 21 4.12 22.21 4.25
C LEU A 21 3.90 21.03 5.20
N LYS A 22 2.63 20.80 5.57
CA LYS A 22 2.21 19.55 6.21
C LYS A 22 1.83 18.57 5.10
N VAL A 23 2.57 17.46 5.00
CA VAL A 23 2.40 16.47 3.92
C VAL A 23 2.32 15.07 4.51
N LEU A 24 1.66 14.19 3.78
CA LEU A 24 1.65 12.77 4.06
C LEU A 24 2.82 12.12 3.29
N ARG A 25 3.88 11.74 4.00
CA ARG A 25 5.06 11.10 3.42
C ARG A 25 4.86 9.60 3.39
N VAL A 26 4.95 8.99 2.21
CA VAL A 26 4.94 7.53 2.08
C VAL A 26 6.23 6.95 2.67
N ILE A 27 6.09 6.05 3.63
CA ILE A 27 7.20 5.26 4.20
C ILE A 27 7.50 4.09 3.26
N GLY A 28 6.45 3.39 2.83
CA GLY A 28 6.57 2.30 1.87
C GLY A 28 5.22 1.77 1.40
N GLU A 29 5.27 1.02 0.31
CA GLU A 29 4.12 0.41 -0.34
C GLU A 29 4.52 -0.99 -0.80
N LYS A 30 3.67 -1.99 -0.49
CA LYS A 30 3.95 -3.37 -0.84
C LYS A 30 2.66 -4.15 -1.08
N ILE A 31 2.72 -5.06 -2.04
CA ILE A 31 1.65 -6.02 -2.29
C ILE A 31 1.88 -7.26 -1.42
N GLY A 32 0.89 -7.62 -0.62
CA GLY A 32 0.81 -8.89 0.09
C GLY A 32 -0.28 -9.77 -0.51
N GLN A 33 -0.03 -11.08 -0.54
CA GLN A 33 -0.95 -12.05 -1.10
C GLN A 33 -1.48 -12.98 -0.01
N ILE A 34 -2.79 -13.24 -0.04
CA ILE A 34 -3.47 -14.22 0.79
C ILE A 34 -3.86 -15.39 -0.10
N ALA A 35 -3.58 -16.61 0.35
CA ALA A 35 -4.07 -17.84 -0.26
C ALA A 35 -4.79 -18.65 0.82
N ALA A 36 -6.07 -18.93 0.59
CA ALA A 36 -6.92 -19.68 1.50
C ALA A 36 -7.58 -20.85 0.76
N GLU A 37 -7.72 -21.98 1.44
CA GLU A 37 -8.50 -23.13 0.96
C GLU A 37 -9.44 -23.56 2.07
N ASN A 38 -10.71 -23.83 1.73
CA ASN A 38 -11.63 -24.46 2.64
C ASN A 38 -12.53 -25.48 1.92
N LYS A 39 -13.21 -26.31 2.70
CA LYS A 39 -14.10 -27.37 2.22
C LYS A 39 -15.42 -27.31 2.95
N ILE A 40 -16.51 -27.33 2.20
CA ILE A 40 -17.87 -27.39 2.74
C ILE A 40 -18.63 -28.56 2.14
N GLU A 41 -19.48 -29.19 2.94
CA GLU A 41 -20.42 -30.20 2.45
C GLU A 41 -21.68 -29.49 1.95
N ILE A 42 -22.09 -29.80 0.72
CA ILE A 42 -23.19 -29.13 0.03
C ILE A 42 -23.90 -30.11 -0.89
N HIS A 43 -25.24 -30.14 -0.82
CA HIS A 43 -26.03 -30.93 -1.75
C HIS A 43 -26.27 -30.11 -3.03
N ALA A 44 -25.26 -30.10 -3.90
CA ALA A 44 -25.24 -29.34 -5.13
C ALA A 44 -24.99 -30.26 -6.34
N VAL A 45 -25.67 -29.97 -7.44
CA VAL A 45 -25.43 -30.62 -8.75
C VAL A 45 -24.38 -29.85 -9.54
N LYS A 46 -24.37 -28.52 -9.39
CA LYS A 46 -23.46 -27.60 -10.07
C LYS A 46 -23.25 -26.35 -9.22
N ILE A 47 -22.02 -25.83 -9.22
CA ILE A 47 -21.73 -24.46 -8.75
C ILE A 47 -21.96 -23.49 -9.90
N ASP A 48 -22.72 -22.43 -9.65
CA ASP A 48 -22.93 -21.37 -10.62
C ASP A 48 -21.75 -20.39 -10.59
N HIS A 49 -21.51 -19.77 -9.44
CA HIS A 49 -20.36 -18.91 -9.18
C HIS A 49 -20.10 -18.75 -7.67
N ILE A 50 -18.93 -18.21 -7.33
CA ILE A 50 -18.52 -17.91 -5.95
C ILE A 50 -18.02 -16.47 -5.92
N ASP A 51 -18.71 -15.63 -5.16
CA ASP A 51 -18.33 -14.24 -4.93
C ASP A 51 -17.53 -14.14 -3.64
N ALA A 52 -16.26 -13.78 -3.76
CA ALA A 52 -15.38 -13.57 -2.61
C ALA A 52 -15.21 -12.09 -2.29
N SER A 53 -15.20 -11.77 -1.00
CA SER A 53 -15.00 -10.43 -0.47
C SER A 53 -14.19 -10.50 0.83
N VAL A 54 -13.56 -9.39 1.21
CA VAL A 54 -12.84 -9.29 2.48
C VAL A 54 -13.64 -8.46 3.46
N LYS A 55 -13.82 -8.99 4.67
CA LYS A 55 -14.58 -8.38 5.77
C LYS A 55 -13.69 -8.30 7.02
N ASP A 56 -14.07 -7.40 7.92
CA ASP A 56 -13.48 -7.25 9.25
C ASP A 56 -11.95 -7.05 9.25
N LEU A 57 -11.45 -6.30 8.26
CA LEU A 57 -10.02 -6.01 8.11
C LEU A 57 -9.53 -5.11 9.24
N THR A 58 -8.52 -5.57 9.97
CA THR A 58 -7.87 -4.86 11.08
C THR A 58 -6.37 -4.89 10.93
N ASP A 59 -5.74 -3.74 11.19
CA ASP A 59 -4.29 -3.57 11.09
C ASP A 59 -3.61 -3.53 12.44
N HIS A 60 -2.51 -4.28 12.53
CA HIS A 60 -1.61 -4.27 13.67
C HIS A 60 -0.22 -3.83 13.20
N VAL A 61 0.24 -2.70 13.75
CA VAL A 61 1.56 -2.15 13.42
C VAL A 61 2.63 -2.81 14.27
N PHE A 62 3.64 -3.37 13.62
CA PHE A 62 4.90 -3.79 14.23
C PHE A 62 6.04 -2.97 13.61
N THR A 63 7.19 -2.93 14.26
CA THR A 63 8.36 -2.30 13.66
C THR A 63 8.73 -3.03 12.37
N ASP A 64 8.89 -2.27 11.28
CA ASP A 64 9.16 -2.71 9.91
C ASP A 64 8.11 -3.65 9.29
N LYS A 65 6.91 -3.77 9.89
CA LYS A 65 5.93 -4.76 9.47
C LYS A 65 4.50 -4.34 9.81
N ILE A 66 3.58 -4.55 8.88
CA ILE A 66 2.14 -4.47 9.15
C ILE A 66 1.57 -5.89 9.14
N VAL A 67 0.80 -6.24 10.17
CA VAL A 67 0.08 -7.50 10.25
C VAL A 67 -1.41 -7.21 10.13
N LYS A 68 -2.02 -7.70 9.05
CA LYS A 68 -3.45 -7.59 8.79
C LYS A 68 -4.16 -8.84 9.27
N GLN A 69 -5.32 -8.66 9.86
CA GLN A 69 -6.24 -9.73 10.23
C GLN A 69 -7.61 -9.43 9.63
N GLY A 70 -8.28 -10.44 9.12
CA GLY A 70 -9.61 -10.28 8.57
C GLY A 70 -10.24 -11.61 8.22
N VAL A 71 -11.36 -11.55 7.50
CA VAL A 71 -12.12 -12.71 7.06
C VAL A 71 -12.35 -12.62 5.56
N ILE A 72 -12.00 -13.68 4.82
CA ILE A 72 -12.48 -13.87 3.45
C ILE A 72 -13.88 -14.47 3.57
N HIS A 73 -14.87 -13.69 3.13
CA HIS A 73 -16.26 -14.12 3.02
C HIS A 73 -16.54 -14.53 1.59
N SER A 74 -16.89 -15.80 1.40
CA SER A 74 -17.27 -16.37 0.11
C SER A 74 -18.77 -16.65 0.10
N GLN A 75 -19.51 -15.98 -0.78
CA GLN A 75 -20.90 -16.28 -1.07
C GLN A 75 -20.95 -17.26 -2.24
N ILE A 76 -21.59 -18.41 -2.05
CA ILE A 76 -21.56 -19.53 -2.99
C ILE A 76 -22.96 -19.74 -3.53
N PHE A 77 -23.12 -19.58 -4.85
CA PHE A 77 -24.38 -19.82 -5.55
C PHE A 77 -24.32 -21.14 -6.30
N TYR A 78 -25.33 -21.99 -6.12
CA TYR A 78 -25.32 -23.35 -6.65
C TYR A 78 -26.72 -23.84 -7.00
N VAL A 79 -26.80 -24.86 -7.85
CA VAL A 79 -28.04 -25.54 -8.21
C VAL A 79 -28.20 -26.78 -7.36
N ASP A 80 -29.33 -26.88 -6.65
CA ASP A 80 -29.67 -28.05 -5.84
C ASP A 80 -30.24 -29.20 -6.70
N PRO A 81 -30.40 -30.42 -6.15
CA PRO A 81 -30.96 -31.57 -6.88
C PRO A 81 -32.37 -31.38 -7.42
N ASN A 82 -33.13 -30.42 -6.89
CA ASN A 82 -34.47 -30.09 -7.36
C ASN A 82 -34.44 -29.06 -8.50
N GLY A 83 -33.26 -28.59 -8.90
CA GLY A 83 -33.06 -27.61 -9.96
C GLY A 83 -33.22 -26.15 -9.50
N PHE A 84 -33.28 -25.88 -8.19
CA PHE A 84 -33.36 -24.52 -7.67
C PHE A 84 -31.98 -23.93 -7.42
N VAL A 85 -31.85 -22.63 -7.69
CA VAL A 85 -30.67 -21.86 -7.26
C VAL A 85 -30.77 -21.62 -5.76
N ARG A 86 -29.71 -21.98 -5.05
CA ARG A 86 -29.51 -21.80 -3.62
C ARG A 86 -28.27 -20.95 -3.39
N GLU A 87 -28.17 -20.43 -2.18
CA GLU A 87 -26.98 -19.74 -1.72
C GLU A 87 -26.53 -20.28 -0.35
N THR A 88 -25.24 -20.26 -0.13
CA THR A 88 -24.62 -20.47 1.18
C THR A 88 -23.40 -19.57 1.31
N SER A 89 -22.84 -19.48 2.51
CA SER A 89 -21.66 -18.65 2.75
C SER A 89 -20.61 -19.40 3.56
N ASP A 90 -19.35 -19.07 3.29
CA ASP A 90 -18.19 -19.56 4.04
C ASP A 90 -17.30 -18.39 4.46
N ASN A 91 -16.74 -18.47 5.67
CA ASN A 91 -15.92 -17.44 6.28
C ASN A 91 -14.58 -18.02 6.69
N VAL A 92 -13.51 -17.61 6.01
CA VAL A 92 -12.15 -18.08 6.27
C VAL A 92 -11.32 -16.95 6.88
N PRO A 93 -10.97 -17.01 8.18
CA PRO A 93 -10.10 -16.01 8.78
C PRO A 93 -8.69 -16.09 8.18
N PHE A 94 -8.03 -14.95 8.02
CA PHE A 94 -6.66 -14.88 7.52
C PHE A 94 -5.80 -13.93 8.35
N ILE A 95 -4.49 -14.15 8.25
CA ILE A 95 -3.47 -13.23 8.73
C ILE A 95 -2.49 -12.98 7.58
N LEU A 96 -2.23 -11.71 7.27
CA LEU A 96 -1.26 -11.30 6.25
C LEU A 96 -0.19 -10.41 6.91
N ALA A 97 1.07 -10.83 6.85
CA ALA A 97 2.19 -10.03 7.29
C ALA A 97 2.89 -9.39 6.08
N VAL A 98 3.05 -8.07 6.10
CA VAL A 98 3.68 -7.30 5.04
C VAL A 98 4.86 -6.52 5.62
N ASP A 99 6.08 -6.89 5.22
CA ASP A 99 7.28 -6.17 5.65
C ASP A 99 7.40 -4.84 4.90
N ILE A 100 7.42 -3.75 5.66
CA ILE A 100 7.54 -2.36 5.18
C ILE A 100 8.62 -1.68 6.04
N PRO A 101 9.90 -1.73 5.61
CA PRO A 101 11.00 -1.13 6.36
C PRO A 101 10.78 0.37 6.61
N GLY A 102 11.13 0.83 7.81
CA GLY A 102 10.96 2.23 8.24
C GLY A 102 9.66 2.50 9.01
N VAL A 103 8.77 1.51 9.13
CA VAL A 103 7.58 1.61 9.99
C VAL A 103 8.00 1.47 11.46
N ILE A 104 7.55 2.41 12.29
CA ILE A 104 7.83 2.43 13.74
C ILE A 104 6.51 2.32 14.48
N ARG A 105 6.34 1.27 15.30
CA ARG A 105 5.08 0.97 15.99
C ARG A 105 4.57 2.12 16.87
N GLU A 106 5.48 2.82 17.52
CA GLU A 106 5.17 3.90 18.46
C GLU A 106 4.83 5.23 17.76
N ASN A 107 4.92 5.31 16.43
CA ASN A 107 4.63 6.53 15.69
C ASN A 107 3.11 6.79 15.64
N PRO A 108 2.59 7.83 16.31
CA PRO A 108 1.15 8.10 16.36
C PRO A 108 0.62 8.77 15.08
N TRP A 109 1.49 9.09 14.13
CA TRP A 109 1.16 9.80 12.90
C TRP A 109 1.06 8.89 11.67
N LEU A 110 1.11 7.58 11.88
CA LEU A 110 0.98 6.60 10.80
C LEU A 110 -0.43 6.59 10.24
N GLU A 111 -0.50 6.49 8.91
CA GLU A 111 -1.71 6.30 8.14
C GLU A 111 -1.49 5.08 7.24
N ILE A 112 -2.38 4.10 7.36
CA ILE A 112 -2.34 2.86 6.58
C ILE A 112 -3.50 2.90 5.61
N GLU A 113 -3.17 2.78 4.33
CA GLU A 113 -4.13 2.72 3.24
C GLU A 113 -4.12 1.31 2.65
N ASP A 114 -5.29 0.69 2.65
CA ASP A 114 -5.49 -0.67 2.18
C ASP A 114 -6.35 -0.72 0.94
N LYS A 115 -5.85 -1.42 -0.06
CA LYS A 115 -6.57 -1.61 -1.31
C LYS A 115 -6.51 -3.06 -1.75
N LEU A 116 -7.68 -3.70 -1.80
CA LEU A 116 -7.84 -4.98 -2.49
C LEU A 116 -7.66 -4.74 -3.99
N LEU A 117 -6.60 -5.29 -4.56
CA LEU A 117 -6.30 -5.16 -5.99
C LEU A 117 -7.03 -6.21 -6.81
N LYS A 118 -7.07 -7.44 -6.28
CA LYS A 118 -7.59 -8.60 -6.99
C LYS A 118 -8.07 -9.65 -6.00
N ILE A 119 -9.15 -10.34 -6.33
CA ILE A 119 -9.58 -11.56 -5.65
C ILE A 119 -10.06 -12.56 -6.69
N GLU A 120 -9.50 -13.77 -6.64
CA GLU A 120 -9.83 -14.85 -7.56
C GLU A 120 -10.23 -16.10 -6.78
N THR A 121 -11.20 -16.83 -7.33
CA THR A 121 -11.71 -18.07 -6.77
C THR A 121 -11.53 -19.20 -7.76
N ASP A 122 -11.12 -20.36 -7.26
CA ASP A 122 -11.10 -21.64 -7.98
C ASP A 122 -11.82 -22.68 -7.13
N TYR A 123 -12.46 -23.67 -7.74
CA TYR A 123 -13.24 -24.65 -6.99
C TYR A 123 -13.30 -26.03 -7.65
N THR A 124 -13.66 -27.02 -6.84
CA THR A 124 -13.98 -28.37 -7.28
C THR A 124 -15.08 -28.94 -6.41
N LEU A 125 -16.13 -29.49 -7.02
CA LEU A 125 -17.22 -30.16 -6.33
C LEU A 125 -17.11 -31.67 -6.56
N VAL A 126 -17.11 -32.49 -5.50
CA VAL A 126 -17.06 -33.95 -5.65
C VAL A 126 -17.91 -34.63 -4.57
N PRO A 127 -18.88 -35.50 -4.93
CA PRO A 127 -19.41 -35.74 -6.27
C PRO A 127 -20.29 -34.59 -6.79
N GLU A 128 -20.36 -34.43 -8.12
CA GLU A 128 -21.28 -33.49 -8.80
C GLU A 128 -22.57 -34.25 -9.18
N THR A 129 -23.33 -34.73 -8.19
CA THR A 129 -24.53 -35.55 -8.46
C THR A 129 -25.71 -35.16 -7.59
N CYS A 130 -26.92 -35.53 -8.03
CA CYS A 130 -28.15 -35.33 -7.28
C CYS A 130 -28.32 -36.32 -6.11
N ASN A 131 -27.60 -37.44 -6.12
CA ASN A 131 -27.92 -38.60 -5.29
C ASN A 131 -27.40 -38.49 -3.86
N GLU A 132 -26.26 -37.81 -3.68
CA GLU A 132 -25.59 -37.66 -2.39
C GLU A 132 -24.96 -36.26 -2.27
N PRO A 133 -24.77 -35.75 -1.04
CA PRO A 133 -24.06 -34.48 -0.83
C PRO A 133 -22.64 -34.51 -1.41
N GLY A 134 -22.26 -33.40 -2.04
CA GLY A 134 -20.92 -33.15 -2.55
C GLY A 134 -20.04 -32.42 -1.53
N ILE A 135 -18.73 -32.56 -1.68
CA ILE A 135 -17.75 -31.72 -0.99
C ILE A 135 -17.27 -30.67 -1.97
N LEU A 136 -17.60 -29.40 -1.71
CA LEU A 136 -17.05 -28.26 -2.42
C LEU A 136 -15.73 -27.88 -1.78
N LYS A 137 -14.64 -28.02 -2.53
CA LYS A 137 -13.32 -27.47 -2.20
C LYS A 137 -13.17 -26.17 -2.96
N HIS A 138 -12.90 -25.08 -2.28
CA HIS A 138 -12.67 -23.79 -2.93
C HIS A 138 -11.36 -23.18 -2.44
N LYS A 139 -10.70 -22.46 -3.36
CA LYS A 139 -9.45 -21.76 -3.15
C LYS A 139 -9.67 -20.30 -3.47
N ILE A 140 -9.25 -19.42 -2.58
CA ILE A 140 -9.28 -17.98 -2.79
C ILE A 140 -7.85 -17.45 -2.77
N VAL A 141 -7.51 -16.65 -3.78
CA VAL A 141 -6.27 -15.87 -3.82
C VAL A 141 -6.63 -14.40 -3.88
N ALA A 142 -6.13 -13.61 -2.93
CA ALA A 142 -6.40 -12.18 -2.85
C ALA A 142 -5.09 -11.38 -2.75
N ASP A 143 -4.96 -10.34 -3.57
CA ASP A 143 -3.82 -9.42 -3.57
C ASP A 143 -4.22 -8.09 -2.91
N PHE A 144 -3.49 -7.71 -1.87
CA PHE A 144 -3.67 -6.45 -1.14
C PHE A 144 -2.48 -5.54 -1.34
N LEU A 145 -2.74 -4.32 -1.78
CA LEU A 145 -1.79 -3.23 -1.68
C LEU A 145 -1.87 -2.63 -0.28
N VAL A 146 -0.74 -2.58 0.41
CA VAL A 146 -0.58 -1.95 1.72
C VAL A 146 0.35 -0.78 1.55
N LYS A 147 -0.16 0.42 1.80
CA LYS A 147 0.62 1.65 1.75
C LYS A 147 0.64 2.28 3.12
N VAL A 148 1.85 2.52 3.63
CA VAL A 148 2.04 3.14 4.94
C VAL A 148 2.67 4.50 4.74
N SER A 149 2.05 5.51 5.33
CA SER A 149 2.50 6.88 5.28
C SER A 149 2.53 7.50 6.67
N GLU A 150 3.19 8.63 6.83
CA GLU A 150 3.21 9.40 8.06
C GLU A 150 3.07 10.90 7.80
N TRP A 151 2.40 11.59 8.70
CA TRP A 151 2.31 13.04 8.64
C TRP A 151 3.63 13.70 9.06
N VAL A 152 4.23 14.47 8.16
CA VAL A 152 5.45 15.25 8.43
C VAL A 152 5.27 16.71 8.05
N GLN A 153 6.06 17.58 8.68
CA GLN A 153 6.19 18.98 8.29
C GLN A 153 7.56 19.20 7.67
N LEU A 154 7.57 19.68 6.43
CA LEU A 154 8.80 19.91 5.66
C LEU A 154 8.87 21.38 5.26
N ASP A 155 10.05 21.98 5.40
CA ASP A 155 10.35 23.28 4.82
C ASP A 155 10.80 23.09 3.37
N VAL A 156 9.96 23.53 2.44
CA VAL A 156 10.20 23.39 1.00
C VAL A 156 10.65 24.73 0.43
N VAL A 157 11.72 24.72 -0.35
CA VAL A 157 12.16 25.93 -1.07
C VAL A 157 11.17 26.20 -2.21
N VAL A 158 10.41 27.27 -2.09
CA VAL A 158 9.46 27.71 -3.12
C VAL A 158 10.10 28.67 -4.13
N ARG A 159 11.13 29.41 -3.72
CA ARG A 159 11.86 30.35 -4.59
C ARG A 159 13.34 30.46 -4.21
N PRO A 160 14.28 30.10 -5.10
CA PRO A 160 15.69 30.46 -4.95
C PRO A 160 15.93 31.88 -5.49
N ASN A 161 16.35 32.82 -4.63
CA ASN A 161 16.81 34.13 -5.07
C ASN A 161 18.34 34.15 -5.13
N PHE A 162 18.89 34.26 -6.33
CA PHE A 162 20.34 34.36 -6.55
C PHE A 162 20.76 35.82 -6.48
N PHE A 163 21.61 36.17 -5.51
CA PHE A 163 22.23 37.49 -5.42
C PHE A 163 23.72 37.39 -5.75
N THR A 164 24.19 38.21 -6.67
CA THR A 164 25.61 38.48 -6.88
C THR A 164 26.09 39.49 -5.86
N LYS A 165 27.05 39.10 -5.02
CA LYS A 165 27.71 40.02 -4.09
C LYS A 165 28.58 40.99 -4.91
N ILE A 166 28.17 42.25 -5.03
CA ILE A 166 29.00 43.31 -5.61
C ILE A 166 29.85 43.87 -4.46
N GLU A 167 31.17 43.68 -4.49
CA GLU A 167 32.04 44.37 -3.53
C GLU A 167 32.10 45.86 -3.87
N PRO A 168 31.95 46.77 -2.89
CA PRO A 168 32.05 48.20 -3.15
C PRO A 168 33.44 48.54 -3.66
N MET A 169 33.48 49.33 -4.75
CA MET A 169 34.70 49.81 -5.38
C MET A 169 35.55 50.55 -4.34
N LYS A 170 36.78 50.08 -4.06
CA LYS A 170 37.74 50.84 -3.26
C LYS A 170 38.14 52.10 -4.04
N THR A 171 37.67 53.26 -3.60
CA THR A 171 38.15 54.54 -4.10
C THR A 171 39.65 54.66 -3.78
N ILE A 172 40.50 54.60 -4.81
CA ILE A 172 41.92 54.93 -4.68
C ILE A 172 42.03 56.45 -4.67
N VAL A 173 42.32 57.04 -3.52
CA VAL A 173 42.64 58.47 -3.42
C VAL A 173 44.10 58.64 -3.85
N ILE A 174 44.32 59.12 -5.07
CA ILE A 174 45.65 59.55 -5.52
C ILE A 174 45.84 60.99 -5.01
N ARG A 175 46.77 61.18 -4.07
CA ARG A 175 47.21 62.51 -3.64
C ARG A 175 48.35 62.97 -4.54
N SER A 176 48.17 64.11 -5.20
CA SER A 176 49.21 64.86 -5.92
C SER A 176 49.99 65.76 -4.96
#